data_AF-A0A537VHI1-F1
#
_entry.id   AF-A0A537VHI1-F1
#
_cell.length_a   1.000
_cell.length_b   1.000
_cell.length_c   1.000
_cell.angle_alpha   90.00
_cell.angle_beta   90.00
_cell.angle_gamma   90.00
#
_symmetry.space_group_name_H-M   'P 1'
#
loop_
_entity.id
_entity.type
_entity.pdbx_description
1 polymer ?
#
loop_
_entity_poly.entity_id
_entity_poly.type
_entity_poly.pdbx_seq_one_letter_code
_entity_poly.pdbx_strand_id
1 'polypeptide(L)'
;MPDLHGSIRDWWDADAHHYDRSVGHSISDPVEAAAWRGALRRLLPPLPSRVLDVGAGTGSLSLLAAELGHQVTALDLSEGMLDRAR
;
A
#
# COMPACT_ATOMS: atom_id res chain seq x y z
N MET A 1 5.55 -27.25 14.25
CA MET A 1 5.45 -26.57 12.94
C MET A 1 5.44 -25.09 13.23
N PRO A 2 6.20 -24.24 12.52
CA PRO A 2 6.05 -22.80 12.68
C PRO A 2 4.60 -22.43 12.35
N ASP A 3 4.08 -21.42 13.03
CA ASP A 3 2.74 -20.95 12.78
C ASP A 3 2.69 -20.29 11.38
N LEU A 4 1.66 -20.63 10.60
CA LEU A 4 1.57 -20.20 9.20
C LEU A 4 1.52 -18.66 9.08
N HIS A 5 0.88 -18.00 10.03
CA HIS A 5 0.71 -16.54 10.02
C HIS A 5 2.04 -15.82 10.25
N GLY A 6 2.86 -16.32 11.17
CA GLY A 6 4.22 -15.86 11.45
C GLY A 6 5.14 -16.10 10.27
N SER A 7 5.07 -17.29 9.64
CA SER A 7 5.88 -17.55 8.43
C SER A 7 5.53 -16.63 7.25
N ILE A 8 4.26 -16.26 7.08
CA ILE A 8 3.83 -15.28 6.07
C ILE A 8 4.37 -13.89 6.43
N ARG A 9 4.31 -13.49 7.71
CA ARG A 9 4.85 -12.20 8.16
C ARG A 9 6.34 -12.07 7.93
N ASP A 10 7.11 -13.05 8.39
CA ASP A 10 8.58 -13.05 8.28
C ASP A 10 9.01 -12.93 6.81
N TRP A 11 8.26 -13.56 5.90
CA TRP A 11 8.52 -13.47 4.46
C TRP A 11 8.33 -12.03 3.94
N TRP A 12 7.21 -11.39 4.29
CA TRP A 12 6.93 -10.01 3.87
C TRP A 12 7.87 -8.99 4.52
N ASP A 13 8.27 -9.18 5.79
CA ASP A 13 9.27 -8.34 6.44
C ASP A 13 10.63 -8.42 5.74
N ALA A 14 11.05 -9.62 5.31
CA ALA A 14 12.28 -9.79 4.54
C ALA A 14 12.20 -9.14 3.15
N ASP A 15 11.06 -9.24 2.48
CA ASP A 15 10.87 -8.72 1.13
C ASP A 15 10.70 -7.18 1.08
N ALA A 16 10.26 -6.56 2.18
CA ALA A 16 10.03 -5.11 2.26
C ALA A 16 11.22 -4.25 1.78
N HIS A 17 12.47 -4.76 1.90
CA HIS A 17 13.64 -4.04 1.40
C HIS A 17 13.78 -4.01 -0.13
N HIS A 18 13.15 -4.95 -0.83
CA HIS A 18 13.23 -5.15 -2.27
C HIS A 18 11.91 -4.86 -2.98
N TYR A 19 10.78 -4.84 -2.26
CA TYR A 19 9.43 -4.78 -2.81
C TYR A 19 9.26 -3.69 -3.87
N ASP A 20 9.64 -2.44 -3.58
CA ASP A 20 9.50 -1.32 -4.52
C ASP A 20 10.45 -1.36 -5.73
N ARG A 21 11.41 -2.31 -5.76
CA ARG A 21 12.29 -2.53 -6.93
C ARG A 21 11.69 -3.52 -7.93
N SER A 22 10.62 -4.21 -7.55
CA SER A 22 9.90 -5.13 -8.42
C SER A 22 8.97 -4.36 -9.36
N VAL A 23 8.93 -4.78 -10.62
CA VAL A 23 8.09 -4.16 -11.66
C VAL A 23 6.62 -4.24 -11.24
N GLY A 24 5.90 -3.11 -11.29
CA GLY A 24 4.48 -3.02 -10.91
C GLY A 24 4.21 -2.86 -9.40
N HIS A 25 5.26 -2.70 -8.58
CA HIS A 25 5.11 -2.46 -7.13
C HIS A 25 5.47 -1.01 -6.75
N SER A 26 6.11 -0.27 -7.64
CA SER A 26 6.49 1.12 -7.42
C SER A 26 5.53 2.06 -8.15
N ILE A 27 4.78 2.86 -7.40
CA ILE A 27 4.08 4.06 -7.92
C ILE A 27 5.04 5.14 -8.44
N SER A 28 6.35 4.87 -8.49
CA SER A 28 7.33 5.77 -9.10
C SER A 28 7.15 5.93 -10.61
N ASP A 29 6.46 5.00 -11.29
CA ASP A 29 6.03 5.21 -12.68
C ASP A 29 4.84 6.19 -12.73
N PRO A 30 5.00 7.38 -13.34
CA PRO A 30 3.93 8.38 -13.41
C PRO A 30 2.68 7.91 -14.16
N VAL A 31 2.83 7.01 -15.13
CA VAL A 31 1.70 6.47 -15.92
C VAL A 31 0.87 5.53 -15.06
N GLU A 32 1.54 4.65 -14.31
CA GLU A 32 0.87 3.73 -13.39
C GLU A 32 0.18 4.50 -12.25
N ALA A 33 0.88 5.48 -11.66
CA ALA A 33 0.29 6.35 -10.63
C ALA A 33 -0.95 7.09 -11.14
N ALA A 34 -0.93 7.62 -12.37
CA ALA A 34 -2.08 8.28 -12.98
C ALA A 34 -3.27 7.31 -13.19
N ALA A 35 -3.00 6.09 -13.64
CA ALA A 35 -4.02 5.05 -13.79
C ALA A 35 -4.66 4.71 -12.44
N TRP A 36 -3.86 4.52 -11.39
CA TRP A 36 -4.35 4.27 -10.04
C TRP A 36 -5.15 5.44 -9.47
N ARG A 37 -4.70 6.68 -9.63
CA ARG A 37 -5.48 7.87 -9.23
C ARG A 37 -6.84 7.90 -9.94
N GLY A 38 -6.89 7.57 -11.22
CA GLY A 38 -8.12 7.46 -11.99
C GLY A 38 -9.06 6.38 -11.44
N ALA A 39 -8.52 5.21 -11.09
CA ALA A 39 -9.28 4.12 -10.47
C ALA A 39 -9.81 4.52 -9.09
N LEU A 40 -8.96 5.08 -8.22
CA LEU A 40 -9.33 5.52 -6.87
C LEU A 40 -10.44 6.58 -6.91
N ARG A 41 -10.33 7.59 -7.79
CA ARG A 41 -11.40 8.60 -7.96
C ARG A 41 -12.75 8.03 -8.38
N ARG A 42 -12.73 6.92 -9.12
CA ARG A 42 -13.96 6.27 -9.64
C ARG A 42 -14.57 5.31 -8.61
N LEU A 43 -13.74 4.68 -7.79
CA LEU A 43 -14.15 3.61 -6.88
C LEU A 43 -14.39 4.09 -5.45
N LEU A 44 -13.67 5.12 -4.99
CA LEU A 44 -13.83 5.66 -3.65
C LEU A 44 -15.06 6.60 -3.57
N PRO A 45 -15.68 6.71 -2.38
CA PRO A 45 -16.76 7.67 -2.15
C PRO A 45 -16.31 9.12 -2.37
N PRO A 46 -17.24 10.08 -2.56
CA PRO A 46 -16.90 11.50 -2.63
C PRO A 46 -16.05 11.99 -1.46
N LEU A 47 -15.24 13.01 -1.71
CA LEU A 47 -14.29 13.58 -0.75
C LEU A 47 -14.97 14.46 0.31
N PRO A 48 -14.41 14.54 1.55
CA PRO A 48 -13.46 13.58 2.11
C PRO A 48 -14.20 12.32 2.59
N SER A 49 -13.57 11.15 2.44
CA SER A 49 -14.06 9.90 3.02
C SER A 49 -12.94 9.19 3.78
N ARG A 50 -13.32 8.33 4.74
CA ARG A 50 -12.39 7.49 5.49
C ARG A 50 -12.17 6.18 4.75
N VAL A 51 -10.91 5.82 4.53
CA VAL A 51 -10.50 4.63 3.78
C VAL A 51 -9.62 3.76 4.67
N LEU A 52 -9.89 2.45 4.69
CA LEU A 52 -9.02 1.45 5.31
C LEU A 52 -8.31 0.68 4.19
N ASP A 53 -6.99 0.78 4.13
CA ASP A 53 -6.15 0.02 3.22
C ASP A 53 -5.60 -1.22 3.95
N VAL A 54 -5.91 -2.42 3.44
CA VAL A 54 -5.66 -3.71 4.11
C VAL A 54 -4.62 -4.49 3.33
N GLY A 55 -3.45 -4.70 3.94
CA GLY A 55 -2.27 -5.19 3.21
C GLY A 55 -1.64 -4.06 2.40
N ALA A 56 -1.49 -2.90 3.04
CA ALA A 56 -1.06 -1.67 2.38
C ALA A 56 0.38 -1.73 1.83
N GLY A 57 1.18 -2.70 2.25
CA GLY A 57 2.58 -2.85 1.86
C GLY A 57 3.37 -1.57 2.15
N THR A 58 4.13 -1.12 1.15
CA THR A 58 4.91 0.13 1.18
C THR A 58 4.07 1.40 0.99
N GLY A 59 2.73 1.29 0.99
CA GLY A 59 1.82 2.43 1.03
C GLY A 59 1.46 3.04 -0.32
N SER A 60 1.82 2.40 -1.43
CA SER A 60 1.58 2.89 -2.80
C SER A 60 0.16 3.44 -3.03
N LEU A 61 -0.90 2.67 -2.73
CA LEU A 61 -2.28 3.14 -2.92
C LEU A 61 -2.74 4.06 -1.79
N SER A 62 -2.30 3.80 -0.56
CA SER A 62 -2.58 4.64 0.60
C SER A 62 -2.15 6.10 0.39
N LEU A 63 -0.93 6.31 -0.12
CA LEU A 63 -0.39 7.64 -0.41
C LEU A 63 -1.19 8.34 -1.52
N LEU A 64 -1.49 7.64 -2.61
CA LEU A 64 -2.30 8.20 -3.71
C LEU A 64 -3.72 8.58 -3.26
N ALA A 65 -4.36 7.76 -2.42
CA ALA A 65 -5.68 8.08 -1.86
C ALA A 65 -5.63 9.28 -0.91
N ALA A 66 -4.58 9.41 -0.09
CA ALA A 66 -4.35 10.57 0.77
C ALA A 66 -4.10 11.85 -0.05
N GLU A 67 -3.31 11.78 -1.12
CA GLU A 67 -3.09 12.89 -2.06
C GLU A 67 -4.38 13.37 -2.74
N LEU A 68 -5.32 12.47 -2.99
CA LEU A 68 -6.64 12.80 -3.52
C LEU A 68 -7.55 13.48 -2.47
N GLY A 69 -7.15 13.51 -1.19
CA GLY A 69 -7.88 14.18 -0.10
C GLY A 69 -8.68 13.25 0.82
N HIS A 70 -8.49 11.93 0.73
CA HIS A 70 -9.11 10.98 1.65
C HIS A 70 -8.36 10.90 2.98
N GLN A 71 -9.08 10.48 4.03
CA GLN A 71 -8.47 10.13 5.32
C GLN A 71 -8.17 8.63 5.32
N VAL A 72 -6.91 8.26 5.17
CA VAL A 72 -6.49 6.87 5.01
C VAL A 72 -5.92 6.32 6.31
N THR A 73 -6.38 5.13 6.70
CA THR A 73 -5.72 4.28 7.69
C THR A 73 -5.13 3.08 6.94
N ALA A 74 -3.81 2.94 6.97
CA ALA A 74 -3.10 1.83 6.36
C ALA A 74 -2.80 0.76 7.42
N LEU A 75 -3.00 -0.50 7.08
CA LEU A 75 -2.58 -1.62 7.91
C LEU A 75 -1.86 -2.67 7.05
N ASP A 76 -0.79 -3.21 7.60
CA ASP A 76 -0.10 -4.36 7.04
C ASP A 76 0.31 -5.29 8.18
N LEU A 77 0.49 -6.56 7.85
CA LEU A 77 0.97 -7.56 8.79
C LEU A 77 2.49 -7.48 9.00
N SER A 78 3.20 -6.86 8.04
CA SER A 78 4.64 -6.62 8.06
C SER A 78 4.93 -5.21 8.58
N GLU A 79 5.68 -5.13 9.69
CA GLU A 79 6.20 -3.84 10.18
C GLU A 79 7.23 -3.27 9.19
N GLY A 80 8.04 -4.13 8.58
CA GLY A 80 9.02 -3.71 7.57
C GLY A 80 8.38 -3.02 6.36
N MET A 81 7.20 -3.47 5.93
CA MET A 81 6.42 -2.84 4.87
C MET A 81 5.90 -1.46 5.29
N LEU A 82 5.27 -1.36 6.46
CA LEU A 82 4.73 -0.08 6.96
C LEU A 82 5.82 0.95 7.21
N ASP A 83 7.03 0.54 7.60
CA ASP A 83 8.16 1.45 7.78
C ASP A 83 8.62 2.09 6.46
N ARG A 84 8.36 1.45 5.31
CA ARG A 84 8.61 2.05 3.98
C ARG A 84 7.53 3.04 3.56
N ALA A 85 6.33 2.94 4.14
CA ALA A 85 5.19 3.79 3.83
C ALA A 85 5.19 5.13 4.60
N ARG A 86 6.14 5.34 5.53
CA ARG A 86 6.30 6.55 6.34
C ARG A 86 7.25 7.54 5.71
#